data_AF-A0A2V2UH74-F1
#
_entry.id   AF-A0A2V2UH74-F1
#
_cell.length_a   1.000
_cell.length_b   1.000
_cell.length_c   1.000
_cell.angle_alpha   90.00
_cell.angle_beta   90.00
_cell.angle_gamma   90.00
#
_symmetry.space_group_name_H-M   'P 1'
#
loop_
_entity.id
_entity.type
_entity.pdbx_description
1 polymer ?
#
loop_
_entity_poly.entity_id
_entity_poly.type
_entity_poly.pdbx_seq_one_letter_code
_entity_poly.pdbx_strand_id
1 'polypeptide(L)'
;MRSRMERLRRWDHRIKTSTFKVGNLMVAFNQLDTSKDKLGLPDTIVENTAYIYRKAQQRGLVRGRTISAVSHAAMYIACRELGIPKTLKEIAVVNNIKRTTLAKSYRLLINKLDIKIPNIDPTKCITKVANKANLNEKTKRKATATLIISSFFSSCVHCYS
;
A
#
# COMPACT_ATOMS: atom_id res chain seq x y z
N MET A 1 -33.47 -1.95 -33.35
CA MET A 1 -32.05 -2.33 -33.18
C MET A 1 -31.44 -1.94 -31.82
N ARG A 2 -31.73 -0.77 -31.23
CA ARG A 2 -31.21 -0.35 -29.90
C ARG A 2 -31.51 -1.34 -28.75
N SER A 3 -32.73 -1.88 -28.68
CA SER A 3 -33.14 -2.79 -27.58
C SER A 3 -32.39 -4.12 -27.53
N ARG A 4 -31.94 -4.65 -28.68
CA ARG A 4 -31.12 -5.88 -28.76
C ARG A 4 -29.71 -5.64 -28.21
N MET A 5 -29.13 -4.50 -28.56
CA MET A 5 -27.80 -4.09 -28.09
C MET A 5 -27.79 -3.81 -26.57
N GLU A 6 -28.86 -3.20 -26.05
CA GLU A 6 -29.02 -2.99 -24.60
C GLU A 6 -29.19 -4.29 -23.81
N ARG A 7 -29.90 -5.28 -24.37
CA ARG A 7 -30.01 -6.61 -23.77
C ARG A 7 -28.65 -7.32 -23.73
N LEU A 8 -27.90 -7.25 -24.83
CA LEU A 8 -26.54 -7.80 -24.93
C LEU A 8 -25.60 -7.13 -23.92
N ARG A 9 -25.60 -5.80 -23.81
CA ARG A 9 -24.82 -5.05 -22.80
C ARG A 9 -25.17 -5.45 -21.38
N ARG A 10 -26.45 -5.60 -21.05
CA ARG A 10 -26.89 -6.06 -19.71
C ARG A 10 -26.47 -7.49 -19.42
N TRP A 11 -26.41 -8.35 -20.42
CA TRP A 11 -25.97 -9.73 -20.24
C TRP A 11 -24.44 -9.82 -20.08
N ASP A 12 -23.70 -9.08 -20.91
CA ASP A 12 -22.25 -8.95 -20.83
C ASP A 12 -21.79 -8.34 -19.49
N HIS A 13 -22.44 -7.25 -19.06
CA HIS A 13 -22.18 -6.67 -17.74
C HIS A 13 -22.47 -7.65 -16.61
N ARG A 14 -23.58 -8.40 -16.69
CA ARG A 14 -23.92 -9.43 -15.70
C ARG A 14 -22.91 -10.58 -15.68
N ILE A 15 -22.39 -11.02 -16.81
CA ILE A 15 -21.35 -12.07 -16.84
C ILE A 15 -20.05 -11.55 -16.23
N LYS A 16 -19.62 -10.35 -16.60
CA LYS A 16 -18.40 -9.72 -16.07
C LYS A 16 -18.49 -9.48 -14.55
N THR A 17 -19.69 -9.26 -14.03
CA THR A 17 -19.96 -9.05 -12.59
C THR A 17 -20.46 -10.29 -11.85
N SER A 18 -20.78 -11.39 -12.57
CA SER A 18 -21.49 -12.56 -12.03
C SER A 18 -20.73 -13.30 -10.94
N THR A 19 -19.40 -13.21 -10.94
CA THR A 19 -18.58 -13.80 -9.89
C THR A 19 -18.21 -12.71 -8.88
N PHE A 20 -18.60 -12.93 -7.62
CA PHE A 20 -18.23 -12.06 -6.50
C PHE A 20 -16.71 -11.78 -6.45
N LYS A 21 -15.87 -12.71 -6.94
CA LYS A 21 -14.41 -12.54 -7.00
C LYS A 21 -13.97 -11.49 -8.03
N VAL A 22 -14.56 -11.47 -9.23
CA VAL A 22 -14.19 -10.57 -10.34
C VAL A 22 -14.75 -9.17 -10.11
N GLY A 23 -16.00 -9.05 -9.66
CA GLY A 23 -16.59 -7.76 -9.29
C GLY A 23 -15.81 -7.05 -8.18
N ASN A 24 -15.44 -7.79 -7.12
CA ASN A 24 -14.66 -7.24 -6.01
C ASN A 24 -13.26 -6.77 -6.46
N LEU A 25 -12.64 -7.50 -7.39
CA LEU A 25 -11.32 -7.17 -7.91
C LEU A 25 -11.37 -5.87 -8.73
N MET A 26 -12.37 -5.71 -9.60
CA MET A 26 -12.56 -4.50 -10.40
C MET A 26 -12.79 -3.26 -9.52
N VAL A 27 -13.64 -3.38 -8.49
CA VAL A 27 -13.88 -2.30 -7.53
C VAL A 27 -12.59 -1.94 -6.77
N ALA A 28 -11.80 -2.95 -6.38
CA ALA A 28 -10.52 -2.73 -5.71
C ALA A 28 -9.53 -1.95 -6.59
N PHE A 29 -9.39 -2.33 -7.87
CA PHE A 29 -8.46 -1.67 -8.78
C PHE A 29 -8.86 -0.23 -9.10
N ASN A 30 -10.14 0.05 -9.34
CA ASN A 30 -10.60 1.42 -9.55
C ASN A 30 -10.27 2.33 -8.36
N GLN A 31 -10.36 1.80 -7.13
CA GLN A 31 -9.97 2.53 -5.92
C GLN A 31 -8.45 2.72 -5.82
N LEU A 32 -7.67 1.72 -6.23
CA LEU A 32 -6.21 1.79 -6.25
C LEU A 32 -5.71 2.82 -7.27
N ASP A 33 -6.30 2.90 -8.46
CA ASP A 33 -5.93 3.88 -9.49
C ASP A 33 -6.20 5.30 -8.99
N THR A 34 -7.38 5.52 -8.40
CA THR A 34 -7.70 6.81 -7.76
C THR A 34 -6.70 7.15 -6.65
N SER A 35 -6.30 6.17 -5.84
CA SER A 35 -5.31 6.35 -4.78
C SER A 35 -3.91 6.61 -5.32
N LYS A 36 -3.52 5.95 -6.40
CA LYS A 36 -2.23 6.12 -7.07
C LYS A 36 -2.07 7.57 -7.47
N ASP A 37 -3.09 8.14 -8.13
CA ASP A 37 -3.06 9.51 -8.60
C ASP A 37 -3.02 10.51 -7.42
N LYS A 38 -3.86 10.30 -6.39
CA LYS A 38 -3.87 11.15 -5.18
C LYS A 38 -2.55 11.11 -4.39
N LEU A 39 -1.85 9.97 -4.40
CA LEU A 39 -0.60 9.79 -3.67
C LEU A 39 0.64 10.05 -4.54
N GLY A 40 0.48 10.30 -5.84
CA GLY A 40 1.57 10.46 -6.81
C GLY A 40 2.49 9.24 -6.85
N LEU A 41 1.90 8.04 -6.97
CA LEU A 41 2.63 6.78 -7.02
C LEU A 41 2.84 6.31 -8.48
N PRO A 42 3.94 5.58 -8.76
CA PRO A 42 4.16 4.98 -10.07
C PRO A 42 3.23 3.79 -10.32
N ASP A 43 2.98 3.47 -11.58
CA ASP A 43 2.12 2.35 -11.99
C ASP A 43 2.65 0.99 -11.52
N THR A 44 3.97 0.86 -11.35
CA THR A 44 4.63 -0.32 -10.78
C THR A 44 4.09 -0.71 -9.40
N ILE A 45 3.60 0.27 -8.62
CA ILE A 45 2.96 -0.01 -7.33
C ILE A 45 1.62 -0.70 -7.53
N VAL A 46 0.82 -0.29 -8.51
CA VAL A 46 -0.48 -0.90 -8.79
C VAL A 46 -0.30 -2.34 -9.27
N GLU A 47 0.71 -2.60 -10.11
CA GLU A 47 1.08 -3.94 -10.56
C GLU A 47 1.49 -4.86 -9.40
N ASN A 48 2.40 -4.41 -8.54
CA ASN A 48 2.79 -5.18 -7.35
C ASN A 48 1.62 -5.39 -6.38
N THR A 49 0.77 -4.37 -6.22
CA THR A 49 -0.45 -4.47 -5.42
C THR A 49 -1.39 -5.52 -6.01
N ALA A 50 -1.54 -5.56 -7.33
CA ALA A 50 -2.35 -6.55 -8.03
C ALA A 50 -1.88 -7.97 -7.72
N TYR A 51 -0.57 -8.18 -7.79
CA TYR A 51 0.06 -9.45 -7.50
C TYR A 51 -0.20 -9.92 -6.06
N ILE A 52 0.07 -9.04 -5.08
CA ILE A 52 -0.16 -9.34 -3.65
C ILE A 52 -1.64 -9.60 -3.38
N TYR A 53 -2.54 -8.79 -3.95
CA TYR A 53 -3.98 -8.93 -3.76
C TYR A 53 -4.51 -10.24 -4.33
N ARG A 54 -4.08 -10.64 -5.53
CA ARG A 54 -4.45 -11.95 -6.12
C ARG A 54 -3.98 -13.10 -5.24
N LYS A 55 -2.74 -13.06 -4.73
CA LYS A 55 -2.22 -14.06 -3.79
C LYS A 55 -3.05 -14.12 -2.49
N ALA A 56 -3.44 -12.96 -1.96
CA ALA A 56 -4.30 -12.87 -0.78
C ALA A 56 -5.71 -13.44 -1.03
N GLN A 57 -6.28 -13.18 -2.22
CA GLN A 57 -7.58 -13.69 -2.62
C GLN A 57 -7.58 -15.21 -2.81
N GLN A 58 -6.53 -15.76 -3.42
CA GLN A 58 -6.35 -17.21 -3.58
C GLN A 58 -6.29 -17.92 -2.22
N ARG A 59 -5.62 -17.33 -1.24
CA ARG A 59 -5.55 -17.85 0.15
C ARG A 59 -6.79 -17.52 1.00
N GLY A 60 -7.84 -16.95 0.42
CA GLY A 60 -9.09 -16.63 1.13
C GLY A 60 -8.96 -15.51 2.17
N LEU A 61 -7.87 -14.74 2.18
CA LEU A 61 -7.59 -13.70 3.18
C LEU A 61 -8.49 -12.46 3.03
N VAL A 62 -9.24 -12.35 1.93
CA VAL A 62 -10.17 -11.25 1.65
C VAL A 62 -11.55 -11.49 2.27
N ARG A 63 -11.93 -12.75 2.57
CA ARG A 63 -13.27 -13.08 3.08
C ARG A 63 -13.50 -12.49 4.48
N GLY A 64 -14.69 -11.93 4.71
CA GLY A 64 -15.08 -11.32 5.99
C GLY A 64 -14.42 -9.97 6.29
N ARG A 65 -13.77 -9.35 5.30
CA ARG A 65 -13.07 -8.07 5.44
C ARG A 65 -13.48 -7.09 4.36
N THR A 66 -13.32 -5.81 4.64
CA THR A 66 -13.55 -4.76 3.65
C THR A 66 -12.51 -4.85 2.54
N ILE A 67 -12.96 -4.97 1.30
CA ILE A 67 -12.10 -5.03 0.10
C ILE A 67 -11.09 -3.89 0.09
N SER A 68 -11.58 -2.67 0.36
CA SER A 68 -10.77 -1.46 0.43
C SER A 68 -9.66 -1.54 1.49
N ALA A 69 -9.91 -2.15 2.65
CA ALA A 69 -8.88 -2.29 3.68
C ALA A 69 -7.77 -3.27 3.25
N VAL A 70 -8.13 -4.34 2.54
CA VAL A 70 -7.17 -5.35 2.06
C VAL A 70 -6.38 -4.84 0.86
N SER A 71 -7.02 -4.16 -0.10
CA SER A 71 -6.34 -3.58 -1.27
C SER A 71 -5.34 -2.50 -0.86
N HIS A 72 -5.72 -1.57 0.01
CA HIS A 72 -4.82 -0.51 0.48
C HIS A 72 -3.72 -1.04 1.41
N ALA A 73 -3.97 -2.15 2.13
CA ALA A 73 -2.91 -2.83 2.89
C ALA A 73 -1.88 -3.48 1.96
N ALA A 74 -2.33 -4.13 0.88
CA ALA A 74 -1.44 -4.67 -0.16
C ALA A 74 -0.65 -3.56 -0.86
N MET A 75 -1.29 -2.41 -1.13
CA MET A 75 -0.64 -1.23 -1.68
C MET A 75 0.45 -0.69 -0.76
N TYR A 76 0.19 -0.65 0.54
CA TYR A 76 1.21 -0.25 1.51
C TYR A 76 2.39 -1.22 1.55
N ILE A 77 2.16 -2.53 1.41
CA ILE A 77 3.24 -3.52 1.32
C ILE A 77 4.07 -3.27 0.05
N ALA A 78 3.44 -3.09 -1.11
CA ALA A 78 4.13 -2.77 -2.36
C ALA A 78 4.98 -1.49 -2.26
N CYS A 79 4.46 -0.44 -1.61
CA CYS A 79 5.23 0.78 -1.32
C CYS A 79 6.48 0.49 -0.48
N ARG A 80 6.38 -0.41 0.51
CA ARG A 80 7.53 -0.78 1.34
C ARG A 80 8.56 -1.62 0.58
N GLU A 81 8.11 -2.56 -0.26
CA GLU A 81 8.99 -3.38 -1.10
C GLU A 81 9.79 -2.52 -2.08
N LEU A 82 9.16 -1.52 -2.70
CA LEU A 82 9.81 -0.58 -3.62
C LEU A 82 10.53 0.58 -2.92
N GLY A 83 10.60 0.58 -1.59
CA GLY A 83 11.32 1.60 -0.82
C GLY A 83 10.76 3.02 -0.96
N ILE A 84 9.48 3.16 -1.28
CA ILE A 84 8.76 4.43 -1.38
C ILE A 84 8.23 4.80 0.02
N PRO A 85 8.67 5.92 0.62
CA PRO A 85 8.28 6.28 1.98
C PRO A 85 6.85 6.85 2.02
N LYS A 86 5.85 5.97 2.08
CA LYS A 86 4.46 6.32 2.42
C LYS A 86 4.12 5.81 3.81
N THR A 87 3.29 6.55 4.53
CA THR A 87 2.84 6.16 5.87
C THR A 87 1.45 5.53 5.81
N LEU A 88 1.17 4.62 6.74
CA LEU A 88 -0.18 4.07 6.92
C LEU A 88 -1.24 5.16 7.15
N LYS A 89 -0.86 6.27 7.81
CA LYS A 89 -1.76 7.40 8.07
C LYS A 89 -2.14 8.11 6.78
N GLU A 90 -1.20 8.36 5.88
CA GLU A 90 -1.48 9.01 4.59
C GLU A 90 -2.46 8.18 3.74
N ILE A 91 -2.20 6.88 3.61
CA ILE A 91 -3.07 5.97 2.85
C ILE A 91 -4.48 5.90 3.47
N ALA A 92 -4.55 5.83 4.81
CA ALA A 92 -5.81 5.80 5.54
C ALA A 92 -6.64 7.09 5.35
N VAL A 93 -6.00 8.26 5.39
CA VAL A 93 -6.68 9.57 5.22
C VAL A 93 -7.21 9.73 3.80
N VAL A 94 -6.41 9.41 2.78
CA VAL A 94 -6.80 9.54 1.36
C VAL A 94 -8.02 8.69 1.00
N ASN A 95 -8.17 7.55 1.67
CA ASN A 95 -9.19 6.55 1.37
C ASN A 95 -10.34 6.48 2.37
N ASN A 96 -10.35 7.38 3.37
CA ASN A 96 -11.33 7.37 4.45
C ASN A 96 -11.46 6.01 5.16
N ILE A 97 -10.32 5.34 5.39
CA ILE A 97 -10.26 4.04 6.08
C ILE A 97 -9.71 4.25 7.49
N LYS A 98 -10.32 3.61 8.48
CA LYS A 98 -9.77 3.60 9.85
C LYS A 98 -8.36 3.00 9.85
N ARG A 99 -7.38 3.75 10.37
CA ARG A 99 -5.97 3.33 10.48
C ARG A 99 -5.82 1.97 11.16
N THR A 100 -6.64 1.70 12.18
CA THR A 100 -6.65 0.43 12.92
C THR A 100 -7.02 -0.76 12.04
N THR A 101 -8.04 -0.61 11.18
CA THR A 101 -8.48 -1.64 10.23
C THR A 101 -7.41 -1.91 9.17
N LEU A 102 -6.78 -0.85 8.65
CA LEU A 102 -5.69 -0.97 7.68
C LEU A 102 -4.48 -1.69 8.30
N ALA A 103 -4.09 -1.32 9.52
CA ALA A 103 -2.97 -1.94 10.24
C ALA A 103 -3.24 -3.42 10.63
N LYS A 104 -4.49 -3.78 10.93
CA LYS A 104 -4.89 -5.18 11.15
C LYS A 104 -4.76 -5.99 9.86
N SER A 105 -5.25 -5.46 8.74
CA SER A 105 -5.18 -6.12 7.43
C SER A 105 -3.74 -6.29 6.96
N TYR A 106 -2.91 -5.25 7.14
CA TYR A 106 -1.47 -5.28 6.86
C TYR A 106 -0.74 -6.39 7.62
N ARG A 107 -0.89 -6.45 8.95
CA ARG A 107 -0.26 -7.49 9.79
C ARG A 107 -0.67 -8.89 9.34
N LEU A 108 -1.94 -9.06 9.02
CA LEU A 108 -2.44 -10.33 8.53
C LEU A 108 -1.82 -10.74 7.20
N LEU A 109 -1.73 -9.81 6.24
CA LEU A 109 -1.13 -10.10 4.94
C LEU A 109 0.32 -10.52 5.07
N ILE A 110 1.11 -9.82 5.90
CA ILE A 110 2.51 -10.18 6.15
C ILE A 110 2.61 -11.59 6.72
N ASN A 111 1.90 -11.86 7.81
CA ASN A 111 1.99 -13.13 8.51
C ASN A 111 1.50 -14.30 7.67
N LYS A 112 0.48 -14.08 6.82
CA LYS A 112 -0.14 -15.14 6.01
C LYS A 112 0.46 -15.30 4.62
N LEU A 113 1.18 -14.29 4.10
CA LEU A 113 1.85 -14.35 2.80
C LEU A 113 3.36 -14.57 2.91
N ASP A 114 3.89 -14.57 4.13
CA ASP A 114 5.31 -14.70 4.47
C ASP A 114 6.19 -13.69 3.70
N ILE A 115 5.75 -12.44 3.72
CA ILE A 115 6.43 -11.35 3.01
C ILE A 115 7.52 -10.79 3.91
N LYS A 116 8.77 -10.95 3.51
CA LYS A 116 9.92 -10.29 4.16
C LYS A 116 9.98 -8.84 3.69
N ILE A 117 9.66 -7.91 4.59
CA ILE A 117 9.65 -6.49 4.23
C ILE A 117 10.99 -5.85 4.59
N PRO A 118 11.66 -5.18 3.64
CA PRO A 118 12.90 -4.46 3.94
C PRO A 118 12.67 -3.34 4.96
N ASN A 119 13.69 -3.07 5.77
CA ASN A 119 13.69 -1.93 6.66
C ASN A 119 13.70 -0.65 5.82
N ILE A 120 12.84 0.31 6.20
CA ILE A 120 12.77 1.59 5.51
C ILE A 120 14.01 2.40 5.89
N ASP A 121 14.73 2.90 4.88
CA ASP A 121 15.86 3.79 5.10
C ASP A 121 15.40 5.05 5.85
N PRO A 122 15.91 5.32 7.07
CA PRO A 122 15.50 6.46 7.87
C PRO A 122 15.78 7.80 7.17
N THR A 123 16.78 7.87 6.29
CA THR A 123 17.13 9.10 5.58
C THR A 123 15.98 9.60 4.71
N LYS A 124 15.30 8.70 4.00
CA LYS A 124 14.12 9.00 3.16
C LYS A 124 12.97 9.60 3.98
N CYS A 125 12.80 9.15 5.22
CA CYS A 125 11.78 9.68 6.13
C CYS A 125 12.12 11.11 6.58
N ILE A 126 13.39 11.38 6.92
CA ILE A 126 13.85 12.72 7.33
C ILE A 126 13.59 13.72 6.21
N THR A 127 13.98 13.39 4.97
CA THR A 127 13.81 14.29 3.82
C THR A 127 12.35 14.66 3.63
N LYS A 128 11.44 13.68 3.76
CA LYS A 128 10.00 13.92 3.63
C LYS A 128 9.45 14.81 4.74
N VAL A 129 9.82 14.56 5.99
CA VAL A 129 9.37 15.38 7.14
C VAL A 129 9.93 16.80 7.02
N ALA A 130 11.21 16.93 6.68
CA ALA A 130 11.86 18.21 6.53
C ALA A 130 11.27 19.05 5.39
N ASN A 131 10.94 18.42 4.25
CA ASN A 131 10.26 19.09 3.15
C ASN A 131 8.85 19.55 3.58
N LYS A 132 8.11 18.72 4.31
CA LYS A 132 6.78 19.10 4.82
C LYS A 132 6.82 20.24 5.85
N ALA A 133 7.91 20.33 6.60
CA ALA A 133 8.15 21.38 7.59
C ALA A 133 8.92 22.60 7.04
N ASN A 134 9.19 22.66 5.73
CA ASN A 134 9.98 23.71 5.07
C ASN A 134 11.33 24.00 5.75
N LEU A 135 12.02 22.96 6.23
CA LEU A 135 13.30 23.10 6.91
C LEU A 135 14.45 23.31 5.92
N ASN A 136 15.42 24.13 6.34
CA ASN A 136 16.62 24.42 5.55
C ASN A 136 17.54 23.19 5.44
N GLU A 137 18.33 23.14 4.36
CA GLU A 137 19.19 22.01 4.00
C GLU A 137 20.25 21.70 5.09
N LYS A 138 20.75 22.74 5.77
CA LYS A 138 21.68 22.58 6.90
C LYS A 138 21.06 21.73 8.02
N THR A 139 19.78 21.91 8.32
CA THR A 139 19.07 21.17 9.36
C THR A 139 18.85 19.72 8.94
N LYS A 140 18.57 19.46 7.65
CA LYS A 140 18.44 18.11 7.10
C LYS A 140 19.74 17.32 7.19
N ARG A 141 20.87 17.96 6.85
CA ARG A 141 22.21 17.36 6.92
C ARG A 141 22.62 17.02 8.36
N LYS A 142 22.31 17.89 9.32
CA LYS A 142 22.56 17.59 10.74
C LYS A 142 21.72 16.41 11.22
N ALA A 143 20.41 16.41 10.91
CA ALA A 143 19.51 15.33 11.33
C ALA A 143 19.89 13.97 10.74
N THR A 144 20.30 13.93 9.46
CA THR A 144 20.80 12.71 8.81
C THR A 144 22.10 12.24 9.45
N ALA A 145 23.06 13.13 9.71
CA ALA A 145 24.31 12.78 10.37
C ALA A 145 24.10 12.18 11.77
N THR A 146 23.23 12.79 12.60
CA THR A 146 22.92 12.26 13.94
C THR A 146 22.27 10.87 13.87
N LEU A 147 21.40 10.61 12.88
CA LEU A 147 20.78 9.30 12.70
C LEU A 147 21.75 8.22 12.19
N ILE A 148 22.72 8.60 11.35
CA ILE A 148 23.78 7.67 10.93
C ILE A 148 24.64 7.29 12.14
N ILE A 149 25.00 8.25 12.98
CA ILE A 149 25.78 7.99 14.20
C ILE A 149 24.99 7.08 15.15
N SER A 150 23.70 7.35 15.38
CA SER A 150 22.89 6.53 16.30
C SER A 150 22.64 5.10 15.78
N SER A 151 22.44 4.93 14.47
CA SER A 151 22.30 3.61 13.86
C SER A 151 23.61 2.80 13.89
N PHE A 152 24.76 3.48 13.77
CA PHE A 152 26.06 2.86 13.95
C PHE A 152 26.27 2.38 15.40
N PHE A 153 25.94 3.21 16.39
CA PHE A 153 26.01 2.83 17.80
C PHE A 153 25.11 1.63 18.12
N SER A 154 23.89 1.59 17.59
CA SER A 154 22.99 0.45 17.79
C SER A 154 23.51 -0.85 17.15
N SER A 155 24.26 -0.76 16.05
CA SER A 155 24.88 -1.90 15.38
C SER A 155 26.13 -2.39 16.11
N CYS A 156 26.93 -1.47 16.67
CA CYS A 156 28.09 -1.79 17.50
C CYS A 156 27.71 -2.44 18.83
N VAL A 157 26.62 -2.00 19.48
CA VAL A 157 26.13 -2.61 20.73
C VAL A 157 25.70 -4.07 20.52
N HIS A 158 25.18 -4.43 19.35
CA HIS A 158 24.85 -5.82 18.99
C HIS A 158 26.06 -6.69 18.63
N CYS A 159 27.26 -6.12 18.42
CA CYS A 159 28.48 -6.89 18.21
C CYS A 159 29.26 -7.18 19.51
N TYR A 160 28.87 -6.55 20.63
CA TYR A 160 29.51 -6.69 21.93
C TYR A 160 28.70 -7.55 22.94
N SER A 161 27.68 -8.27 22.46
CA SER A 161 26.89 -9.26 23.22
C SER A 161 26.74 -10.54 22.40
#